data_AF-A0AAU9CIC2-F1
#
_entry.id   AF-A0AAU9CIC2-F1
#
_cell.length_a   1.000
_cell.length_b   1.000
_cell.length_c   1.000
_cell.angle_alpha   90.00
_cell.angle_beta   90.00
_cell.angle_gamma   90.00
#
_symmetry.space_group_name_H-M   'P 1'
#
loop_
_entity.id
_entity.type
_entity.pdbx_description
1 polymer ?
#
loop_
_entity_poly.entity_id
_entity_poly.type
_entity_poly.pdbx_seq_one_letter_code
_entity_poly.pdbx_strand_id
1 'polypeptide(L)'
;MNRVICLPQNKIPSTLQNNAIYYSMFTHSEFKGVGSIATGLLDDPVLKKLNPSLAAWDFMTFALAVNAADLAIKRSNSADGWTRIIELEVALQNVKPYIINKSLIEEMLRSLTGDFWHLTFSEGGLPYPIHPEPIQFDADCVCLLSGGMDSLIGAIDLTAQGKKPLFVSQLVKGNREDQYFLAKALKAEKRHLLLNSNIRSPVKNEISTRARSIIFYGFAALAVSVVNSSEPINLYVPENGFISLNMPLSPARIGSLSTKTTHPVFLRKLQQLFEALNINAKFVSPYRFLTKGEAMQQCLDIPLMNQLMPKTTSCGKYGRLNEHCGRCLPCLVRRAAFFKAGIADPTPSYRYKDLKKGAPREGANKSLI
;
A
#
# COMPACT_ATOMS: atom_id res chain seq x y z
N MET A 1 3.43 17.94 -18.21
CA MET A 1 2.09 17.31 -18.23
C MET A 1 1.83 16.83 -16.83
N ASN A 2 0.82 17.38 -16.17
CA ASN A 2 0.58 17.19 -14.72
C ASN A 2 -0.81 16.59 -14.43
N ARG A 3 -1.62 16.43 -15.48
CA ARG A 3 -3.01 15.98 -15.39
C ARG A 3 -3.15 14.50 -15.73
N VAL A 4 -3.85 13.79 -14.86
CA VAL A 4 -4.17 12.36 -14.99
C VAL A 4 -5.68 12.21 -14.88
N ILE A 5 -6.27 11.46 -15.80
CA ILE A 5 -7.72 11.24 -15.87
C ILE A 5 -7.99 9.74 -15.84
N CYS A 6 -8.68 9.28 -14.80
CA CYS A 6 -9.01 7.88 -14.56
C CYS A 6 -10.52 7.69 -14.71
N LEU A 7 -10.94 7.08 -15.83
CA LEU A 7 -12.34 6.89 -16.19
C LEU A 7 -12.61 5.44 -16.58
N PRO A 8 -13.86 4.96 -16.52
CA PRO A 8 -14.27 3.74 -17.21
C PRO A 8 -14.06 3.87 -18.72
N GLN A 9 -13.78 2.76 -19.41
CA GLN A 9 -13.50 2.74 -20.85
C GLN A 9 -14.55 3.48 -21.69
N ASN A 10 -15.84 3.30 -21.39
CA ASN A 10 -16.94 3.92 -22.13
C ASN A 10 -17.05 5.45 -21.94
N LYS A 11 -16.31 6.03 -20.98
CA LYS A 11 -16.25 7.48 -20.73
C LYS A 11 -14.95 8.12 -21.24
N ILE A 12 -14.00 7.34 -21.74
CA ILE A 12 -12.76 7.88 -22.31
C ILE A 12 -13.08 8.45 -23.70
N PRO A 13 -12.71 9.72 -23.99
CA PRO A 13 -12.99 10.33 -25.28
C PRO A 13 -12.18 9.66 -26.38
N SER A 14 -12.75 9.56 -27.59
CA SER A 14 -12.05 9.03 -28.78
C SER A 14 -10.86 9.89 -29.19
N THR A 15 -10.91 11.19 -28.92
CA THR A 15 -9.81 12.14 -29.11
C THR A 15 -9.25 12.55 -27.75
N LEU A 16 -8.02 12.11 -27.47
CA LEU A 16 -7.36 12.37 -26.19
C LEU A 16 -6.79 13.80 -26.15
N GLN A 17 -6.89 14.45 -24.99
CA GLN A 17 -6.27 15.74 -24.78
C GLN A 17 -4.74 15.60 -24.67
N ASN A 18 -4.00 16.40 -25.45
CA ASN A 18 -2.53 16.36 -25.47
C ASN A 18 -1.86 16.73 -24.14
N ASN A 19 -2.59 17.28 -23.17
CA ASN A 19 -2.09 17.70 -21.86
C ASN A 19 -2.54 16.79 -20.70
N ALA A 20 -3.13 15.62 -20.98
CA ALA A 20 -3.59 14.69 -19.96
C ALA A 20 -3.14 13.24 -20.25
N ILE A 21 -2.90 12.49 -19.18
CA ILE A 21 -2.62 11.05 -19.23
C ILE A 21 -3.88 10.32 -18.84
N TYR A 22 -4.39 9.48 -19.74
CA TYR A 22 -5.64 8.75 -19.52
C TYR A 22 -5.37 7.34 -19.01
N TYR A 23 -6.24 6.86 -18.13
CA TYR A 23 -6.30 5.48 -17.67
C TYR A 23 -7.72 4.95 -17.75
N SER A 24 -7.85 3.72 -18.26
CA SER A 24 -9.08 2.92 -18.13
C SER A 24 -9.12 2.20 -16.79
N MET A 25 -10.23 2.38 -16.06
CA MET A 25 -10.50 1.74 -14.78
C MET A 25 -11.06 0.33 -14.99
N PHE A 26 -10.43 -0.66 -14.34
CA PHE A 26 -10.80 -2.09 -14.27
C PHE A 26 -10.77 -2.87 -15.59
N THR A 27 -10.70 -2.22 -16.74
CA THR A 27 -10.63 -2.85 -18.07
C THR A 27 -9.42 -2.36 -18.87
N HIS A 28 -9.04 -3.13 -19.90
CA HIS A 28 -8.13 -2.63 -20.92
C HIS A 28 -8.82 -1.54 -21.75
N SER A 29 -8.05 -0.55 -22.19
CA SER A 29 -8.57 0.44 -23.13
C SER A 29 -8.42 -0.05 -24.57
N GLU A 30 -9.40 0.29 -25.40
CA GLU A 30 -9.35 0.08 -26.85
C GLU A 30 -8.53 1.18 -27.56
N PHE A 31 -8.27 2.29 -26.87
CA PHE A 31 -7.55 3.44 -27.42
C PHE A 31 -6.04 3.34 -27.18
N LYS A 32 -5.24 3.61 -28.22
CA LYS A 32 -3.78 3.71 -28.09
C LYS A 32 -3.40 4.89 -27.19
N GLY A 33 -2.38 4.70 -26.35
CA GLY A 33 -1.87 5.75 -25.45
C GLY A 33 -2.63 5.87 -24.12
N VAL A 34 -3.61 5.00 -23.86
CA VAL A 34 -4.35 4.94 -22.59
C VAL A 34 -3.79 3.84 -21.70
N GLY A 35 -3.50 4.17 -20.44
CA GLY A 35 -3.10 3.20 -19.42
C GLY A 35 -4.26 2.34 -18.94
N SER A 36 -3.96 1.36 -18.09
CA SER A 36 -5.00 0.53 -17.46
C SER A 36 -4.76 0.38 -15.98
N ILE A 37 -5.83 0.31 -15.20
CA ILE A 37 -5.80 0.17 -13.75
C ILE A 37 -6.62 -1.07 -13.38
N ALA A 38 -6.08 -1.94 -12.53
CA ALA A 38 -6.79 -3.08 -11.94
C ALA A 38 -7.47 -4.00 -12.97
N THR A 39 -6.83 -4.24 -14.12
CA THR A 39 -7.41 -5.16 -15.13
C THR A 39 -7.48 -6.58 -14.59
N GLY A 40 -8.66 -7.20 -14.77
CA GLY A 40 -8.99 -8.52 -14.21
C GLY A 40 -9.34 -8.51 -12.72
N LEU A 41 -9.31 -7.35 -12.04
CA LEU A 41 -9.68 -7.28 -10.62
C LEU A 41 -11.17 -7.60 -10.42
N LEU A 42 -12.04 -7.10 -11.30
CA LEU A 42 -13.47 -7.46 -11.30
C LEU A 42 -13.70 -8.95 -11.58
N ASP A 43 -12.72 -9.66 -12.13
CA ASP A 43 -12.77 -11.09 -12.38
C ASP A 43 -12.19 -11.95 -11.27
N ASP A 44 -11.61 -11.33 -10.24
CA ASP A 44 -11.01 -12.03 -9.11
C ASP A 44 -12.06 -12.89 -8.37
N PRO A 45 -11.78 -14.18 -8.13
CA PRO A 45 -12.77 -15.12 -7.61
C PRO A 45 -13.21 -14.80 -6.18
N VAL A 46 -12.39 -14.09 -5.40
CA VAL A 46 -12.74 -13.67 -4.04
C VAL A 46 -13.51 -12.35 -4.12
N LEU A 47 -13.00 -11.37 -4.89
CA LEU A 47 -13.65 -10.06 -5.00
C LEU A 47 -15.07 -10.14 -5.56
N LYS A 48 -15.31 -11.00 -6.57
CA LYS A 48 -16.63 -11.23 -7.17
C LYS A 48 -17.70 -11.66 -6.17
N LYS A 49 -17.30 -12.20 -5.02
CA LYS A 49 -18.22 -12.70 -3.98
C LYS A 49 -18.16 -11.87 -2.69
N LEU A 50 -17.49 -10.71 -2.72
CA LEU A 50 -17.23 -9.92 -1.51
C LEU A 50 -18.44 -9.07 -1.09
N ASN A 51 -19.19 -8.50 -2.04
CA ASN A 51 -20.24 -7.50 -1.80
C ASN A 51 -19.80 -6.37 -0.83
N PRO A 52 -18.72 -5.62 -1.15
CA PRO A 52 -18.26 -4.52 -0.31
C PRO A 52 -19.31 -3.40 -0.22
N SER A 53 -19.18 -2.49 0.74
CA SER A 53 -20.00 -1.28 0.75
C SER A 53 -19.62 -0.32 -0.38
N LEU A 54 -20.56 0.53 -0.81
CA LEU A 54 -20.30 1.55 -1.84
C LEU A 54 -19.13 2.48 -1.45
N ALA A 55 -19.08 2.89 -0.18
CA ALA A 55 -18.01 3.74 0.33
C ALA A 55 -16.64 3.08 0.23
N ALA A 56 -16.55 1.78 0.58
CA ALA A 56 -15.32 1.00 0.46
C ALA A 56 -14.90 0.80 -1.00
N TRP A 57 -15.87 0.56 -1.89
CA TRP A 57 -15.63 0.44 -3.33
C TRP A 57 -15.07 1.71 -3.95
N ASP A 58 -15.70 2.86 -3.67
CA ASP A 58 -15.24 4.15 -4.18
C ASP A 58 -13.86 4.51 -3.59
N PHE A 59 -13.60 4.20 -2.31
CA PHE A 59 -12.29 4.46 -1.71
C PHE A 59 -11.18 3.63 -2.34
N MET A 60 -11.45 2.35 -2.61
CA MET A 60 -10.52 1.48 -3.33
C MET A 60 -10.26 1.98 -4.76
N THR A 61 -11.31 2.39 -5.47
CA THR A 61 -11.24 2.99 -6.81
C THR A 61 -10.38 4.26 -6.82
N PHE A 62 -10.62 5.15 -5.86
CA PHE A 62 -9.83 6.36 -5.64
C PHE A 62 -8.35 6.05 -5.33
N ALA A 63 -8.08 5.10 -4.42
CA ALA A 63 -6.73 4.70 -4.04
C ALA A 63 -5.93 4.16 -5.24
N LEU A 64 -6.56 3.40 -6.13
CA LEU A 64 -5.94 2.93 -7.37
C LEU A 64 -5.60 4.08 -8.32
N ALA A 65 -6.52 5.04 -8.51
CA ALA A 65 -6.30 6.21 -9.35
C ALA A 65 -5.16 7.11 -8.83
N VAL A 66 -5.09 7.32 -7.51
CA VAL A 66 -3.98 8.03 -6.85
C VAL A 66 -2.63 7.38 -7.14
N ASN A 67 -2.52 6.05 -7.03
CA ASN A 67 -1.26 5.36 -7.35
C ASN A 67 -0.93 5.42 -8.85
N ALA A 68 -1.93 5.37 -9.73
CA ALA A 68 -1.70 5.55 -11.17
C ALA A 68 -1.13 6.94 -11.47
N ALA A 69 -1.69 7.99 -10.85
CA ALA A 69 -1.17 9.35 -11.00
C ALA A 69 0.25 9.52 -10.46
N ASP A 70 0.54 8.91 -9.29
CA ASP A 70 1.88 8.90 -8.71
C ASP A 70 2.92 8.21 -9.62
N LEU A 71 2.51 7.17 -10.36
CA LEU A 71 3.35 6.48 -11.35
C LEU A 71 3.52 7.28 -12.65
N ALA A 72 2.50 8.02 -13.08
CA ALA A 72 2.51 8.75 -14.35
C ALA A 72 3.35 10.04 -14.30
N ILE A 73 3.24 10.81 -13.22
CA ILE A 73 3.81 12.16 -13.14
C ILE A 73 5.24 12.12 -12.58
N LYS A 74 6.22 12.51 -13.41
CA LYS A 74 7.64 12.50 -13.05
C LYS A 74 8.04 13.67 -12.15
N ARG A 75 8.79 13.36 -11.10
CA ARG A 75 9.43 14.36 -10.23
C ARG A 75 10.47 15.21 -10.95
N SER A 76 11.23 14.62 -11.88
CA SER A 76 12.27 15.31 -12.66
C SER A 76 11.78 16.50 -13.48
N ASN A 77 10.46 16.60 -13.69
CA ASN A 77 9.84 17.64 -14.50
C ASN A 77 9.30 18.80 -13.65
N SER A 78 9.42 18.76 -12.31
CA SER A 78 9.02 19.88 -11.45
C SER A 78 10.11 20.95 -11.38
N ALA A 79 9.74 22.16 -10.93
CA ALA A 79 10.63 23.31 -10.86
C ALA A 79 11.87 23.08 -9.98
N ASP A 80 11.71 22.34 -8.88
CA ASP A 80 12.77 21.95 -7.95
C ASP A 80 13.33 20.54 -8.25
N GLY A 81 12.87 19.89 -9.31
CA GLY A 81 13.21 18.50 -9.66
C GLY A 81 12.68 17.43 -8.69
N TRP A 82 11.83 17.81 -7.72
CA TRP A 82 11.26 16.89 -6.74
C TRP A 82 9.75 17.03 -6.50
N THR A 83 9.26 18.22 -6.14
CA THR A 83 7.89 18.47 -5.67
C THR A 83 6.93 18.65 -6.83
N ARG A 84 6.03 17.70 -7.04
CA ARG A 84 5.08 17.74 -8.17
C ARG A 84 3.84 18.57 -7.83
N ILE A 85 3.19 19.06 -8.87
CA ILE A 85 1.78 19.44 -8.86
C ILE A 85 1.07 18.35 -9.68
N ILE A 86 0.12 17.66 -9.06
CA ILE A 86 -0.61 16.55 -9.67
C ILE A 86 -2.08 16.92 -9.72
N GLU A 87 -2.63 16.98 -10.93
CA GLU A 87 -4.06 17.11 -11.16
C GLU A 87 -4.62 15.71 -11.43
N LEU A 88 -5.52 15.24 -10.58
CA LEU A 88 -6.16 13.94 -10.74
C LEU A 88 -7.67 14.11 -10.89
N GLU A 89 -8.19 13.64 -12.02
CA GLU A 89 -9.61 13.43 -12.23
C GLU A 89 -9.94 11.94 -12.12
N VAL A 90 -10.96 11.59 -11.33
CA VAL A 90 -11.39 10.21 -11.14
C VAL A 90 -12.91 10.10 -11.12
N ALA A 91 -13.42 9.11 -11.86
CA ALA A 91 -14.83 8.77 -11.84
C ALA A 91 -15.17 7.82 -10.68
N LEU A 92 -16.15 8.17 -9.87
CA LEU A 92 -16.65 7.40 -8.72
C LEU A 92 -18.16 7.15 -8.84
N GLN A 93 -18.70 6.22 -8.05
CA GLN A 93 -20.14 6.01 -7.98
C GLN A 93 -20.83 7.10 -7.16
N ASN A 94 -20.26 7.49 -6.02
CA ASN A 94 -20.78 8.53 -5.16
C ASN A 94 -19.73 9.63 -4.90
N VAL A 95 -19.80 10.71 -5.68
CA VAL A 95 -18.83 11.81 -5.62
C VAL A 95 -19.06 12.78 -4.46
N LYS A 96 -20.29 12.86 -3.91
CA LYS A 96 -20.67 13.91 -2.95
C LYS A 96 -19.79 13.91 -1.68
N PRO A 97 -19.53 12.77 -1.01
CA PRO A 97 -18.63 12.73 0.15
C PRO A 97 -17.20 13.19 -0.19
N TYR A 98 -16.72 12.88 -1.40
CA TYR A 98 -15.36 13.25 -1.84
C TYR A 98 -15.25 14.74 -2.13
N ILE A 99 -16.26 15.35 -2.74
CA ILE A 99 -16.31 16.80 -2.98
C ILE A 99 -16.31 17.56 -1.64
N ILE A 100 -17.16 17.13 -0.69
CA ILE A 100 -17.22 17.74 0.65
C ILE A 100 -15.87 17.67 1.37
N ASN A 101 -15.17 16.53 1.25
CA ASN A 101 -13.90 16.29 1.94
C ASN A 101 -12.66 16.60 1.09
N LYS A 102 -12.80 17.29 -0.06
CA LYS A 102 -11.71 17.50 -1.02
C LYS A 102 -10.44 18.07 -0.39
N SER A 103 -10.56 19.11 0.44
CA SER A 103 -9.41 19.74 1.12
C SER A 103 -8.68 18.77 2.04
N LEU A 104 -9.43 17.97 2.82
CA LEU A 104 -8.85 16.95 3.70
C LEU A 104 -8.08 15.90 2.88
N ILE A 105 -8.64 15.46 1.76
CA ILE A 105 -8.02 14.45 0.88
C ILE A 105 -6.73 15.01 0.26
N GLU A 106 -6.74 16.24 -0.26
CA GLU A 106 -5.55 16.88 -0.84
C GLU A 106 -4.43 17.05 0.19
N GLU A 107 -4.76 17.48 1.42
CA GLU A 107 -3.79 17.56 2.52
C GLU A 107 -3.25 16.19 2.98
N MET A 108 -4.11 15.18 2.98
CA MET A 108 -3.73 13.80 3.29
C MET A 108 -2.72 13.28 2.28
N LEU A 109 -2.99 13.46 0.98
CA LEU A 109 -2.08 13.06 -0.10
C LEU A 109 -0.79 13.87 -0.07
N ARG A 110 -0.85 15.18 0.21
CA ARG A 110 0.34 16.01 0.42
C ARG A 110 1.20 15.50 1.58
N SER A 111 0.58 15.09 2.67
CA SER A 111 1.28 14.49 3.82
C SER A 111 1.96 13.17 3.45
N LEU A 112 1.32 12.37 2.60
CA LEU A 112 1.84 11.07 2.15
C LEU A 112 3.00 11.21 1.15
N THR A 113 2.85 12.07 0.14
CA THR A 113 3.75 12.11 -1.01
C THR A 113 4.71 13.30 -1.02
N GLY A 114 4.37 14.37 -0.30
CA GLY A 114 5.07 15.66 -0.34
C GLY A 114 4.76 16.48 -1.60
N ASP A 115 3.78 16.11 -2.40
CA ASP A 115 3.38 16.81 -3.62
C ASP A 115 2.11 17.64 -3.39
N PHE A 116 1.84 18.58 -4.29
CA PHE A 116 0.55 19.28 -4.35
C PHE A 116 -0.42 18.47 -5.19
N TRP A 117 -1.64 18.30 -4.68
CA TRP A 117 -2.70 17.55 -5.33
C TRP A 117 -3.90 18.45 -5.59
N HIS A 118 -4.45 18.37 -6.80
CA HIS A 118 -5.69 19.01 -7.21
C HIS A 118 -6.65 17.94 -7.72
N LEU A 119 -7.75 17.73 -7.00
CA LEU A 119 -8.66 16.63 -7.25
C LEU A 119 -9.96 17.08 -7.94
N THR A 120 -10.36 16.34 -8.96
CA THR A 120 -11.67 16.47 -9.61
C THR A 120 -12.38 15.13 -9.54
N PHE A 121 -13.60 15.12 -9.02
CA PHE A 121 -14.42 13.92 -8.92
C PHE A 121 -15.56 14.00 -9.92
N SER A 122 -15.67 12.98 -10.78
CA SER A 122 -16.74 12.86 -11.77
C SER A 122 -17.62 11.65 -11.48
N GLU A 123 -18.88 11.70 -11.89
CA GLU A 123 -19.81 10.58 -11.66
C GLU A 123 -19.60 9.45 -12.66
N GLY A 124 -20.21 8.30 -12.36
CA GLY A 124 -20.28 7.12 -13.22
C GLY A 124 -18.98 6.34 -13.27
N GLY A 125 -18.36 6.12 -12.12
CA GLY A 125 -17.42 5.02 -11.92
C GLY A 125 -18.07 3.66 -12.17
N LEU A 126 -17.29 2.60 -12.39
CA LEU A 126 -17.85 1.26 -12.58
C LEU A 126 -18.37 0.69 -11.26
N PRO A 127 -19.53 0.02 -11.22
CA PRO A 127 -20.01 -0.64 -10.02
C PRO A 127 -19.21 -1.93 -9.77
N TYR A 128 -19.24 -2.42 -8.54
CA TYR A 128 -18.82 -3.79 -8.25
C TYR A 128 -19.98 -4.76 -8.52
N PRO A 129 -19.70 -6.00 -8.95
CA PRO A 129 -20.72 -7.02 -9.11
C PRO A 129 -21.29 -7.42 -7.74
N ILE A 130 -22.62 -7.45 -7.62
CA ILE A 130 -23.31 -7.99 -6.44
C ILE A 130 -23.53 -9.48 -6.66
N HIS A 131 -23.03 -10.31 -5.75
CA HIS A 131 -23.24 -11.74 -5.74
C HIS A 131 -24.44 -12.10 -4.83
N PRO A 132 -25.33 -13.01 -5.24
CA PRO A 132 -26.49 -13.41 -4.42
C PRO A 132 -26.08 -14.10 -3.11
N GLU A 133 -24.97 -14.84 -3.15
CA GLU A 133 -24.41 -15.54 -1.97
C GLU A 133 -23.00 -15.01 -1.69
N PRO A 134 -22.85 -13.88 -0.96
CA PRO A 134 -21.53 -13.34 -0.66
C PRO A 134 -20.76 -14.25 0.30
N ILE A 135 -19.43 -14.29 0.13
CA ILE A 135 -18.53 -14.96 1.07
C ILE A 135 -18.68 -14.28 2.44
N GLN A 136 -18.86 -15.09 3.47
CA GLN A 136 -18.79 -14.66 4.86
C GLN A 136 -17.43 -15.07 5.44
N PHE A 137 -16.72 -14.09 6.01
CA PHE A 137 -15.47 -14.35 6.71
C PHE A 137 -15.76 -14.53 8.21
N ASP A 138 -15.27 -15.61 8.81
CA ASP A 138 -15.20 -15.76 10.27
C ASP A 138 -14.05 -14.90 10.82
N ALA A 139 -14.21 -13.58 10.76
CA ALA A 139 -13.21 -12.60 11.16
C ALA A 139 -13.77 -11.59 12.15
N ASP A 140 -12.93 -11.11 13.07
CA ASP A 140 -13.28 -10.12 14.11
C ASP A 140 -12.50 -8.79 13.96
N CYS A 141 -11.53 -8.75 13.07
CA CYS A 141 -10.71 -7.58 12.77
C CYS A 141 -10.06 -7.70 11.38
N VAL A 142 -9.39 -6.64 10.94
CA VAL A 142 -8.63 -6.62 9.69
C VAL A 142 -7.17 -6.32 10.02
N CYS A 143 -6.22 -7.00 9.37
CA CYS A 143 -4.79 -6.75 9.55
C CYS A 143 -4.07 -6.65 8.21
N LEU A 144 -3.29 -5.60 8.01
CA LEU A 144 -2.44 -5.47 6.83
C LEU A 144 -1.28 -6.49 6.90
N LEU A 145 -1.18 -7.35 5.88
CA LEU A 145 -0.12 -8.34 5.71
C LEU A 145 0.72 -7.98 4.48
N SER A 146 1.65 -7.05 4.65
CA SER A 146 2.48 -6.51 3.55
C SER A 146 3.54 -7.50 3.02
N GLY A 147 3.83 -8.56 3.77
CA GLY A 147 4.95 -9.48 3.51
C GLY A 147 6.28 -9.00 4.13
N GLY A 148 6.28 -7.90 4.87
CA GLY A 148 7.39 -7.45 5.69
C GLY A 148 7.41 -8.06 7.10
N MET A 149 8.52 -7.88 7.81
CA MET A 149 8.72 -8.41 9.17
C MET A 149 7.64 -7.95 10.14
N ASP A 150 7.33 -6.66 10.16
CA ASP A 150 6.44 -6.09 11.20
C ASP A 150 5.02 -6.56 11.01
N SER A 151 4.55 -6.58 9.77
CA SER A 151 3.24 -7.15 9.44
C SER A 151 3.16 -8.65 9.76
N LEU A 152 4.28 -9.39 9.66
CA LEU A 152 4.32 -10.79 10.07
C LEU A 152 4.23 -10.92 11.60
N ILE A 153 5.02 -10.16 12.36
CA ILE A 153 4.96 -10.17 13.83
C ILE A 153 3.54 -9.80 14.30
N GLY A 154 2.95 -8.75 13.71
CA GLY A 154 1.56 -8.34 14.00
C GLY A 154 0.54 -9.44 13.71
N ALA A 155 0.70 -10.15 12.60
CA ALA A 155 -0.17 -11.26 12.26
C ALA A 155 -0.03 -12.44 13.23
N ILE A 156 1.20 -12.76 13.65
CA ILE A 156 1.49 -13.80 14.64
C ILE A 156 0.86 -13.41 15.99
N ASP A 157 1.14 -12.21 16.49
CA ASP A 157 0.66 -11.76 17.80
C ASP A 157 -0.87 -11.77 17.87
N LEU A 158 -1.54 -11.24 16.85
CA LEU A 158 -3.01 -11.26 16.78
C LEU A 158 -3.56 -12.69 16.81
N THR A 159 -2.95 -13.60 16.05
CA THR A 159 -3.37 -15.01 15.99
C THR A 159 -3.12 -15.71 17.34
N ALA A 160 -1.98 -15.45 17.98
CA ALA A 160 -1.64 -16.00 19.29
C ALA A 160 -2.56 -15.48 20.41
N GLN A 161 -3.07 -14.25 20.28
CA GLN A 161 -4.07 -13.67 21.18
C GLN A 161 -5.50 -14.21 20.94
N GLY A 162 -5.68 -15.14 20.00
CA GLY A 162 -6.98 -15.71 19.66
C GLY A 162 -7.87 -14.82 18.79
N LYS A 163 -7.33 -13.72 18.23
CA LYS A 163 -8.06 -12.92 17.23
C LYS A 163 -8.16 -13.67 15.91
N LYS A 164 -9.16 -13.30 15.10
CA LYS A 164 -9.39 -13.85 13.76
C LYS A 164 -9.27 -12.75 12.70
N PRO A 165 -8.06 -12.24 12.42
CA PRO A 165 -7.90 -11.18 11.42
C PRO A 165 -8.26 -11.66 10.01
N LEU A 166 -9.01 -10.86 9.26
CA LEU A 166 -9.02 -10.90 7.81
C LEU A 166 -7.74 -10.20 7.32
N PHE A 167 -6.78 -10.98 6.85
CA PHE A 167 -5.51 -10.45 6.35
C PHE A 167 -5.69 -9.81 4.99
N VAL A 168 -5.03 -8.67 4.77
CA VAL A 168 -5.09 -7.92 3.50
C VAL A 168 -3.69 -7.77 2.93
N SER A 169 -3.51 -8.20 1.70
CA SER A 169 -2.22 -8.16 1.00
C SER A 169 -2.39 -7.64 -0.42
N GLN A 170 -1.38 -6.90 -0.88
CA GLN A 170 -1.26 -6.51 -2.28
C GLN A 170 -0.20 -7.39 -2.96
N LEU A 171 -0.57 -8.02 -4.06
CA LEU A 171 0.35 -8.76 -4.92
C LEU A 171 1.33 -7.79 -5.59
N VAL A 172 2.61 -8.01 -5.30
CA VAL A 172 3.74 -7.42 -6.01
C VAL A 172 4.52 -8.56 -6.67
N LYS A 173 5.13 -8.30 -7.83
CA LYS A 173 5.83 -9.30 -8.64
C LYS A 173 6.74 -10.20 -7.77
N GLY A 174 6.51 -11.52 -7.84
CA GLY A 174 7.31 -12.53 -7.14
C GLY A 174 6.93 -12.87 -5.69
N ASN A 175 5.89 -12.26 -5.11
CA ASN A 175 5.52 -12.45 -3.69
C ASN A 175 4.24 -13.29 -3.47
N ARG A 176 3.68 -13.93 -4.50
CA ARG A 176 2.40 -14.64 -4.37
C ARG A 176 2.51 -15.86 -3.46
N GLU A 177 3.48 -16.74 -3.74
CA GLU A 177 3.66 -18.00 -3.02
C GLU A 177 4.00 -17.75 -1.55
N ASP A 178 4.88 -16.78 -1.28
CA ASP A 178 5.24 -16.40 0.08
C ASP A 178 4.03 -15.85 0.85
N GLN A 179 3.19 -15.00 0.24
CA GLN A 179 1.98 -14.49 0.89
C GLN A 179 0.97 -15.60 1.23
N TYR A 180 0.74 -16.55 0.32
CA TYR A 180 -0.10 -17.71 0.61
C TYR A 180 0.51 -18.60 1.70
N PHE A 181 1.83 -18.81 1.66
CA PHE A 181 2.54 -19.59 2.67
C PHE A 181 2.42 -18.96 4.06
N LEU A 182 2.59 -17.63 4.17
CA LEU A 182 2.43 -16.90 5.42
C LEU A 182 1.00 -17.03 5.96
N ALA A 183 -0.02 -16.78 5.14
CA ALA A 183 -1.42 -16.90 5.55
C ALA A 183 -1.77 -18.34 5.98
N LYS A 184 -1.22 -19.36 5.28
CA LYS A 184 -1.38 -20.77 5.65
C LYS A 184 -0.73 -21.12 6.98
N ALA A 185 0.50 -20.65 7.21
CA ALA A 185 1.17 -20.86 8.49
C ALA A 185 0.42 -20.22 9.67
N LEU A 186 -0.32 -19.13 9.41
CA LEU A 186 -1.21 -18.45 10.36
C LEU A 186 -2.62 -19.05 10.44
N LYS A 187 -2.89 -20.18 9.78
CA LYS A 187 -4.21 -20.84 9.72
C LYS A 187 -5.33 -19.89 9.25
N ALA A 188 -5.00 -19.07 8.26
CA ALA A 188 -5.85 -17.98 7.75
C ALA A 188 -6.09 -18.08 6.23
N GLU A 189 -5.98 -19.28 5.64
CA GLU A 189 -6.18 -19.52 4.20
C GLU A 189 -7.57 -19.06 3.72
N LYS A 190 -8.58 -19.15 4.58
CA LYS A 190 -9.95 -18.69 4.32
C LYS A 190 -10.19 -17.23 4.71
N ARG A 191 -9.22 -16.55 5.31
CA ARG A 191 -9.29 -15.18 5.84
C ARG A 191 -8.16 -14.31 5.29
N HIS A 192 -7.90 -14.43 4.00
CA HIS A 192 -6.84 -13.67 3.32
C HIS A 192 -7.34 -13.07 2.01
N LEU A 193 -7.42 -11.75 1.97
CA LEU A 193 -7.72 -10.97 0.78
C LEU A 193 -6.41 -10.56 0.10
N LEU A 194 -6.03 -11.31 -0.94
CA LEU A 194 -4.80 -11.11 -1.71
C LEU A 194 -5.13 -10.56 -3.11
N LEU A 195 -5.07 -9.25 -3.29
CA LEU A 195 -5.50 -8.57 -4.52
C LEU A 195 -4.33 -7.94 -5.28
N ASN A 196 -4.52 -7.67 -6.58
CA ASN A 196 -3.51 -7.02 -7.42
C ASN A 196 -4.06 -5.74 -8.04
N SER A 197 -3.34 -4.63 -7.86
CA SER A 197 -3.72 -3.34 -8.45
C SER A 197 -3.49 -3.26 -9.97
N ASN A 198 -2.62 -4.13 -10.52
CA ASN A 198 -2.33 -4.30 -11.95
C ASN A 198 -2.34 -2.99 -12.78
N ILE A 199 -1.61 -1.98 -12.30
CA ILE A 199 -1.54 -0.66 -12.95
C ILE A 199 -0.49 -0.71 -14.05
N ARG A 200 -0.90 -0.36 -15.27
CA ARG A 200 -0.04 -0.22 -16.45
C ARG A 200 -0.10 1.22 -16.93
N SER A 201 1.00 1.93 -16.77
CA SER A 201 1.14 3.31 -17.23
C SER A 201 1.39 3.36 -18.74
N PRO A 202 0.77 4.31 -19.47
CA PRO A 202 1.08 4.54 -20.88
C PRO A 202 2.39 5.34 -21.07
N VAL A 203 2.95 5.86 -19.97
CA VAL A 203 4.21 6.61 -19.94
C VAL A 203 5.23 5.90 -19.05
N LYS A 204 6.52 6.22 -19.21
CA LYS A 204 7.59 5.69 -18.36
C LYS A 204 7.34 6.06 -16.88
N ASN A 205 7.20 5.03 -16.05
CA ASN A 205 6.90 5.16 -14.62
C ASN A 205 7.90 6.07 -13.89
N GLU A 206 7.34 6.89 -13.00
CA GLU A 206 8.05 7.44 -11.85
C GLU A 206 8.39 6.29 -10.87
N ILE A 207 9.60 6.31 -10.32
CA ILE A 207 10.20 5.19 -9.58
C ILE A 207 10.18 5.34 -8.05
N SER A 208 9.97 6.56 -7.56
CA SER A 208 9.89 6.90 -6.14
C SER A 208 8.62 6.34 -5.48
N THR A 209 7.51 6.26 -6.22
CA THR A 209 6.27 5.53 -5.85
C THR A 209 5.74 5.86 -4.46
N ARG A 210 5.54 7.16 -4.16
CA ARG A 210 5.23 7.65 -2.80
C ARG A 210 3.78 7.45 -2.37
N ALA A 211 2.86 7.28 -3.30
CA ALA A 211 1.46 7.06 -3.01
C ALA A 211 1.08 5.56 -3.03
N ARG A 212 1.98 4.67 -3.48
CA ARG A 212 1.70 3.23 -3.67
C ARG A 212 0.99 2.58 -2.48
N SER A 213 1.37 2.95 -1.26
CA SER A 213 0.83 2.35 -0.05
C SER A 213 -0.67 2.60 0.16
N ILE A 214 -1.26 3.62 -0.48
CA ILE A 214 -2.70 3.90 -0.36
C ILE A 214 -3.55 2.71 -0.83
N ILE A 215 -3.02 1.87 -1.73
CA ILE A 215 -3.70 0.66 -2.21
C ILE A 215 -3.96 -0.34 -1.08
N PHE A 216 -3.03 -0.51 -0.14
CA PHE A 216 -3.26 -1.39 1.01
C PHE A 216 -4.48 -0.93 1.82
N TYR A 217 -4.64 0.38 2.00
CA TYR A 217 -5.81 0.94 2.66
C TYR A 217 -7.08 0.84 1.81
N GLY A 218 -6.95 0.94 0.48
CA GLY A 218 -8.05 0.68 -0.45
C GLY A 218 -8.59 -0.75 -0.30
N PHE A 219 -7.71 -1.74 -0.30
CA PHE A 219 -8.10 -3.13 -0.07
C PHE A 219 -8.56 -3.40 1.37
N ALA A 220 -8.00 -2.68 2.35
CA ALA A 220 -8.47 -2.76 3.73
C ALA A 220 -9.89 -2.20 3.90
N ALA A 221 -10.26 -1.15 3.16
CA ALA A 221 -11.64 -0.65 3.18
C ALA A 221 -12.61 -1.72 2.68
N LEU A 222 -12.25 -2.46 1.62
CA LEU A 222 -13.04 -3.60 1.14
C LEU A 222 -13.18 -4.66 2.24
N ALA A 223 -12.07 -5.06 2.86
CA ALA A 223 -12.07 -6.07 3.93
C ALA A 223 -12.90 -5.63 5.15
N VAL A 224 -12.76 -4.37 5.60
CA VAL A 224 -13.56 -3.83 6.72
C VAL A 224 -15.04 -3.87 6.41
N SER A 225 -15.44 -3.56 5.16
CA SER A 225 -16.85 -3.49 4.78
C SER A 225 -17.59 -4.82 4.79
N VAL A 226 -16.88 -5.95 4.92
CA VAL A 226 -17.45 -7.30 4.93
C VAL A 226 -17.24 -8.06 6.23
N VAL A 227 -16.60 -7.43 7.22
CA VAL A 227 -16.52 -7.98 8.57
C VAL A 227 -17.75 -7.52 9.33
N ASN A 228 -18.59 -8.47 9.73
CA ASN A 228 -19.86 -8.19 10.41
C ASN A 228 -19.61 -7.74 11.86
N SER A 229 -19.95 -6.49 12.18
CA SER A 229 -19.86 -5.94 13.53
C SER A 229 -20.77 -4.71 13.68
N SER A 230 -21.37 -4.55 14.86
CA SER A 230 -22.06 -3.32 15.25
C SER A 230 -21.10 -2.21 15.67
N GLU A 231 -19.88 -2.57 16.08
CA GLU A 231 -18.82 -1.65 16.51
C GLU A 231 -17.80 -1.42 15.38
N PRO A 232 -17.03 -0.31 15.41
CA PRO A 232 -15.93 -0.09 14.49
C PRO A 232 -14.91 -1.23 14.45
N ILE A 233 -14.61 -1.71 13.24
CA ILE A 233 -13.66 -2.80 13.01
C ILE A 233 -12.23 -2.29 13.23
N ASN A 234 -11.48 -2.95 14.11
CA ASN A 234 -10.06 -2.65 14.26
C ASN A 234 -9.30 -3.03 12.97
N LEU A 235 -8.67 -2.03 12.36
CA LEU A 235 -7.75 -2.16 11.24
C LEU A 235 -6.31 -2.04 11.76
N TYR A 236 -5.67 -3.19 11.95
CA TYR A 236 -4.28 -3.26 12.41
C TYR A 236 -3.30 -2.92 11.28
N VAL A 237 -2.41 -1.98 11.57
CA VAL A 237 -1.31 -1.52 10.71
C VAL A 237 0.00 -1.76 11.45
N PRO A 238 0.55 -2.98 11.41
CA PRO A 238 1.76 -3.30 12.15
C PRO A 238 2.99 -2.74 11.43
N GLU A 239 3.54 -1.67 11.97
CA GLU A 239 4.84 -1.10 11.59
C GLU A 239 5.48 -0.48 12.84
N ASN A 240 6.77 -0.71 13.04
CA ASN A 240 7.53 -0.15 14.15
C ASN A 240 7.56 1.39 14.11
N GLY A 241 7.68 2.01 15.29
CA GLY A 241 7.66 3.45 15.46
C GLY A 241 8.77 4.17 14.68
N PHE A 242 9.98 3.63 14.69
CA PHE A 242 11.14 4.25 14.05
C PHE A 242 10.96 4.41 12.52
N ILE A 243 10.51 3.36 11.83
CA ILE A 243 10.21 3.42 10.39
C ILE A 243 8.98 4.30 10.13
N SER A 244 7.93 4.20 10.97
CA SER A 244 6.70 4.98 10.81
C SER A 244 6.94 6.49 10.86
N LEU A 245 7.79 6.94 11.79
CA LEU A 245 8.19 8.34 11.92
C LEU A 245 9.12 8.82 10.81
N ASN A 246 9.67 7.90 9.99
CA ASN A 246 10.64 8.21 8.95
C ASN A 246 11.85 9.02 9.48
N MET A 247 12.37 8.63 10.65
CA MET A 247 13.49 9.35 11.25
C MET A 247 14.69 9.34 10.29
N PRO A 248 15.19 10.51 9.84
CA PRO A 248 16.24 10.56 8.83
C PRO A 248 17.58 10.16 9.45
N LEU A 249 18.16 9.04 9.00
CA LEU A 249 19.54 8.67 9.35
C LEU A 249 20.60 9.44 8.53
N SER A 250 20.17 10.14 7.47
CA SER A 250 21.04 10.99 6.66
C SER A 250 20.22 12.08 5.98
N PRO A 251 20.87 13.17 5.49
CA PRO A 251 20.19 14.21 4.73
C PRO A 251 19.41 13.69 3.52
N ALA A 252 19.87 12.60 2.90
CA ALA A 252 19.20 11.94 1.78
C ALA A 252 17.87 11.25 2.13
N ARG A 253 17.40 11.38 3.39
CA ARG A 253 16.14 10.80 3.89
C ARG A 253 15.18 11.84 4.46
N ILE A 254 15.50 13.13 4.36
CA ILE A 254 14.67 14.23 4.88
C ILE A 254 13.37 14.36 4.07
N GLY A 255 12.27 14.64 4.77
CA GLY A 255 11.00 15.02 4.15
C GLY A 255 10.38 13.92 3.29
N SER A 256 10.02 14.26 2.06
CA SER A 256 9.44 13.31 1.09
C SER A 256 10.48 12.41 0.43
N LEU A 257 11.75 12.38 0.88
CA LEU A 257 12.75 11.39 0.45
C LEU A 257 12.54 10.00 1.09
N SER A 258 11.66 9.90 2.10
CA SER A 258 11.18 8.63 2.69
C SER A 258 9.67 8.44 2.52
N THR A 259 9.17 7.21 2.52
CA THR A 259 7.74 6.87 2.36
C THR A 259 6.98 7.04 3.67
N LYS A 260 5.91 7.83 3.69
CA LYS A 260 5.14 8.17 4.91
C LYS A 260 3.91 7.30 5.14
N THR A 261 3.95 6.06 4.67
CA THR A 261 2.85 5.07 4.65
C THR A 261 2.10 4.90 5.96
N THR A 262 2.82 4.90 7.09
CA THR A 262 2.28 4.69 8.45
C THR A 262 2.56 5.89 9.35
N HIS A 263 2.92 7.04 8.76
CA HIS A 263 3.24 8.22 9.53
C HIS A 263 1.99 8.72 10.30
N PRO A 264 2.09 9.07 11.60
CA PRO A 264 0.91 9.41 12.40
C PRO A 264 0.05 10.54 11.84
N VAL A 265 0.66 11.56 11.21
CA VAL A 265 -0.08 12.65 10.54
C VAL A 265 -0.93 12.13 9.37
N PHE A 266 -0.38 11.22 8.57
CA PHE A 266 -1.11 10.63 7.44
C PHE A 266 -2.23 9.72 7.95
N LEU A 267 -1.92 8.82 8.89
CA LEU A 267 -2.92 7.89 9.47
C LEU A 267 -4.08 8.63 10.13
N ARG A 268 -3.82 9.76 10.82
CA ARG A 268 -4.88 10.58 11.41
C ARG A 268 -5.81 11.18 10.36
N LYS A 269 -5.26 11.74 9.28
CA LYS A 269 -6.06 12.28 8.17
C LYS A 269 -6.83 11.18 7.43
N LEU A 270 -6.23 10.00 7.31
CA LEU A 270 -6.89 8.84 6.71
C LEU A 270 -8.03 8.30 7.58
N GLN A 271 -7.86 8.26 8.91
CA GLN A 271 -8.94 7.94 9.87
C GLN A 271 -10.10 8.93 9.73
N GLN A 272 -9.82 10.24 9.71
CA GLN A 272 -10.83 11.29 9.50
C GLN A 272 -11.58 11.11 8.17
N LEU A 273 -10.86 10.74 7.10
CA LEU A 273 -11.48 10.46 5.81
C LEU A 273 -12.36 9.21 5.86
N PHE A 274 -11.91 8.12 6.50
CA PHE A 274 -12.72 6.90 6.65
C PHE A 274 -14.02 7.17 7.41
N GLU A 275 -13.95 7.95 8.49
CA GLU A 275 -15.12 8.41 9.25
C GLU A 275 -16.07 9.23 8.37
N ALA A 276 -15.54 10.22 7.63
CA ALA A 276 -16.34 11.07 6.75
C ALA A 276 -16.97 10.33 5.55
N LEU A 277 -16.36 9.22 5.12
CA LEU A 277 -16.88 8.33 4.07
C LEU A 277 -17.79 7.23 4.62
N ASN A 278 -18.02 7.14 5.94
CA ASN A 278 -18.75 6.07 6.61
C ASN A 278 -18.13 4.67 6.38
N ILE A 279 -16.80 4.58 6.33
CA ILE A 279 -16.07 3.32 6.34
C ILE A 279 -15.77 2.97 7.80
N ASN A 280 -16.40 1.91 8.32
CA ASN A 280 -16.42 1.56 9.73
C ASN A 280 -15.11 0.92 10.24
N ALA A 281 -13.98 1.64 10.11
CA ALA A 281 -12.66 1.18 10.55
C ALA A 281 -12.08 2.05 11.67
N LYS A 282 -11.36 1.41 12.58
CA LYS A 282 -10.52 2.06 13.60
C LYS A 282 -9.07 1.66 13.40
N PHE A 283 -8.22 2.61 13.05
CA PHE A 283 -6.80 2.34 12.80
C PHE A 283 -6.06 2.03 14.11
N VAL A 284 -5.35 0.90 14.14
CA VAL A 284 -4.54 0.46 15.28
C VAL A 284 -3.10 0.25 14.86
N SER A 285 -2.17 1.00 15.46
CA SER A 285 -0.72 0.86 15.22
C SER A 285 -0.04 0.24 16.44
N PRO A 286 0.00 -1.11 16.55
CA PRO A 286 0.42 -1.80 17.78
C PRO A 286 1.87 -1.51 18.16
N TYR A 287 2.75 -1.29 17.19
CA TYR A 287 4.20 -1.14 17.41
C TYR A 287 4.70 0.31 17.33
N ARG A 288 3.80 1.30 17.44
CA ARG A 288 4.12 2.72 17.28
C ARG A 288 5.18 3.24 18.26
N PHE A 289 5.37 2.58 19.40
CA PHE A 289 6.36 2.94 20.44
C PHE A 289 7.50 1.94 20.57
N LEU A 290 7.57 0.96 19.66
CA LEU A 290 8.60 -0.07 19.66
C LEU A 290 9.53 0.12 18.47
N THR A 291 10.80 -0.21 18.68
CA THR A 291 11.72 -0.53 17.60
C THR A 291 11.39 -1.90 17.01
N LYS A 292 11.86 -2.17 15.79
CA LYS A 292 11.68 -3.48 15.15
C LYS A 292 12.29 -4.63 15.97
N GLY A 293 13.43 -4.38 16.62
CA GLY A 293 14.08 -5.36 17.49
C GLY A 293 13.26 -5.65 18.76
N GLU A 294 12.70 -4.62 19.40
CA GLU A 294 11.81 -4.81 20.56
C GLU A 294 10.54 -5.55 20.17
N ALA A 295 9.93 -5.22 19.03
CA ALA A 295 8.76 -5.95 18.52
C ALA A 295 9.08 -7.44 18.28
N MET A 296 10.26 -7.77 17.77
CA MET A 296 10.70 -9.17 17.63
C MET A 296 10.88 -9.87 18.98
N GLN A 297 11.46 -9.19 19.97
CA GLN A 297 11.66 -9.76 21.32
C GLN A 297 10.34 -9.99 22.05
N GLN A 298 9.34 -9.17 21.76
CA GLN A 298 8.01 -9.23 22.36
C GLN A 298 7.01 -10.10 21.57
N CYS A 299 7.44 -10.70 20.45
CA CYS A 299 6.60 -11.57 19.64
C CYS A 299 6.07 -12.74 20.48
N LEU A 300 4.77 -13.01 20.39
CA LEU A 300 4.09 -14.01 21.22
C LEU A 300 4.38 -15.45 20.79
N ASP A 301 4.86 -15.67 19.57
CA ASP A 301 5.28 -16.98 19.06
C ASP A 301 6.62 -16.87 18.32
N ILE A 302 7.70 -16.85 19.10
CA ILE A 302 9.08 -16.77 18.59
C ILE A 302 9.44 -17.96 17.68
N PRO A 303 9.10 -19.22 17.98
CA PRO A 303 9.36 -20.35 17.08
C PRO A 303 8.74 -20.16 15.70
N LEU A 304 7.45 -19.82 15.63
CA LEU A 304 6.76 -19.56 14.36
C LEU A 304 7.35 -18.35 13.64
N MET A 305 7.65 -17.27 14.37
CA MET A 305 8.31 -16.10 13.81
C MET A 305 9.62 -16.49 13.12
N ASN A 306 10.51 -17.21 13.81
CA ASN A 306 11.80 -17.62 13.26
C ASN A 306 11.66 -18.51 12.02
N GLN A 307 10.67 -19.41 12.01
CA GLN A 307 10.35 -20.24 10.85
C GLN A 307 9.94 -19.39 9.63
N LEU A 308 9.15 -18.33 9.83
CA LEU A 308 8.56 -17.54 8.76
C LEU A 308 9.42 -16.33 8.32
N MET A 309 10.34 -15.85 9.15
CA MET A 309 11.20 -14.70 8.86
C MET A 309 12.00 -14.75 7.55
N PRO A 310 12.50 -15.91 7.06
CA PRO A 310 13.15 -16.01 5.75
C PRO A 310 12.28 -15.60 4.57
N LYS A 311 10.94 -15.72 4.71
CA LYS A 311 9.96 -15.39 3.67
C LYS A 311 9.53 -13.92 3.67
N THR A 312 10.10 -13.10 4.56
CA THR A 312 9.75 -11.69 4.66
C THR A 312 10.68 -10.78 3.87
N THR A 313 10.10 -9.76 3.23
CA THR A 313 10.84 -8.77 2.46
C THR A 313 10.82 -7.41 3.18
N SER A 314 12.01 -6.92 3.55
CA SER A 314 12.17 -5.54 4.08
C SER A 314 12.82 -4.61 3.06
N CYS A 315 13.57 -5.15 2.10
CA CYS A 315 14.43 -4.34 1.22
C CYS A 315 13.62 -3.44 0.28
N GLY A 316 13.82 -2.12 0.35
CA GLY A 316 13.18 -1.17 -0.58
C GLY A 316 13.64 -1.32 -2.05
N LYS A 317 14.70 -2.10 -2.30
CA LYS A 317 15.21 -2.41 -3.65
C LYS A 317 14.88 -3.83 -4.11
N TYR A 318 14.12 -4.61 -3.33
CA TYR A 318 13.91 -6.04 -3.58
C TYR A 318 13.36 -6.33 -4.97
N GLY A 319 12.32 -5.63 -5.42
CA GLY A 319 11.73 -5.86 -6.75
C GLY A 319 12.67 -5.61 -7.94
N ARG A 320 13.81 -4.92 -7.73
CA ARG A 320 14.87 -4.76 -8.76
C ARG A 320 15.99 -5.79 -8.63
N LEU A 321 16.27 -6.23 -7.40
CA LEU A 321 17.44 -7.06 -7.09
C LEU A 321 17.11 -8.54 -6.92
N ASN A 322 15.85 -8.88 -6.62
CA ASN A 322 15.37 -10.18 -6.19
C ASN A 322 16.12 -10.75 -4.97
N GLU A 323 16.73 -9.87 -4.16
CA GLU A 323 17.40 -10.20 -2.90
C GLU A 323 17.48 -8.96 -2.00
N HIS A 324 17.75 -9.16 -0.71
CA HIS A 324 17.99 -8.04 0.20
C HIS A 324 19.34 -7.39 -0.10
N CYS A 325 19.36 -6.07 -0.32
CA CYS A 325 20.64 -5.42 -0.61
C CYS A 325 21.58 -5.40 0.60
N GLY A 326 21.04 -5.33 1.83
CA GLY A 326 21.83 -5.28 3.07
C GLY A 326 22.23 -3.87 3.53
N ARG A 327 22.07 -2.83 2.70
CA ARG A 327 22.54 -1.45 3.01
C ARG A 327 21.48 -0.36 2.93
N CYS A 328 20.34 -0.60 2.27
CA CYS A 328 19.24 0.36 2.31
C CYS A 328 18.71 0.48 3.75
N LEU A 329 18.14 1.63 4.12
CA LEU A 329 17.63 1.87 5.47
C LEU A 329 16.78 0.71 6.00
N PRO A 330 15.76 0.19 5.27
CA PRO A 330 15.01 -0.98 5.73
C PRO A 330 15.84 -2.25 5.97
N CYS A 331 16.89 -2.51 5.18
CA CYS A 331 17.80 -3.63 5.42
C CYS A 331 18.69 -3.42 6.65
N LEU A 332 19.13 -2.18 6.89
CA LEU A 332 19.91 -1.86 8.09
C LEU A 332 19.05 -2.02 9.34
N VAL A 333 17.79 -1.55 9.31
CA VAL A 333 16.84 -1.75 10.42
C VAL A 333 16.54 -3.24 10.62
N ARG A 334 16.40 -4.04 9.55
CA ARG A 334 16.27 -5.50 9.66
C ARG A 334 17.45 -6.14 10.39
N ARG A 335 18.69 -5.84 9.96
CA ARG A 335 19.91 -6.37 10.60
C ARG A 335 20.01 -5.95 12.06
N ALA A 336 19.74 -4.68 12.35
CA ALA A 336 19.72 -4.15 13.71
C ALA A 336 18.65 -4.82 14.58
N ALA A 337 17.50 -5.19 13.99
CA ALA A 337 16.43 -5.88 14.70
C ALA A 337 16.86 -7.30 15.11
N PHE A 338 17.42 -8.10 14.20
CA PHE A 338 17.98 -9.42 14.54
C PHE A 338 19.09 -9.33 15.59
N PHE A 339 20.01 -8.37 15.43
CA PHE A 339 21.08 -8.12 16.40
C PHE A 339 20.51 -7.77 17.79
N LYS A 340 19.57 -6.82 17.86
CA LYS A 340 18.92 -6.42 19.12
C LYS A 340 18.15 -7.57 19.76
N ALA A 341 17.50 -8.40 18.95
CA ALA A 341 16.74 -9.55 19.42
C ALA A 341 17.61 -10.72 19.91
N GLY A 342 18.91 -10.72 19.63
CA GLY A 342 19.79 -11.86 19.92
C GLY A 342 19.47 -13.09 19.06
N ILE A 343 18.81 -12.90 17.92
CA ILE A 343 18.38 -13.97 17.00
C ILE A 343 19.33 -13.96 15.79
N ALA A 344 19.80 -15.13 15.39
CA ALA A 344 20.58 -15.28 14.16
C ALA A 344 19.74 -14.83 12.95
N ASP A 345 20.25 -13.88 12.16
CA ASP A 345 19.53 -13.35 10.99
C ASP A 345 19.36 -14.46 9.94
N PRO A 346 18.13 -14.97 9.69
CA PRO A 346 17.89 -16.10 8.83
C PRO A 346 17.68 -15.64 7.36
N THR A 347 18.05 -14.40 7.03
CA THR A 347 17.97 -13.88 5.66
C THR A 347 18.90 -14.70 4.75
N PRO A 348 18.40 -15.36 3.70
CA PRO A 348 19.20 -16.29 2.89
C PRO A 348 20.45 -15.67 2.28
N SER A 349 20.32 -14.44 1.77
CA SER A 349 21.45 -13.67 1.27
C SER A 349 21.25 -12.17 1.44
N TYR A 350 22.36 -11.49 1.66
CA TYR A 350 22.46 -10.05 1.42
C TYR A 350 23.46 -9.83 0.30
N ARG A 351 23.09 -9.04 -0.72
CA ARG A 351 24.00 -8.63 -1.80
C ARG A 351 25.30 -8.07 -1.24
N TYR A 352 25.17 -7.15 -0.28
CA TYR A 352 26.29 -6.60 0.46
C TYR A 352 26.34 -7.24 1.85
N LYS A 353 27.09 -8.34 1.99
CA LYS A 353 27.27 -9.05 3.26
C LYS A 353 27.98 -8.17 4.30
N ASP A 354 29.13 -7.62 3.92
CA ASP A 354 29.98 -6.76 4.73
C ASP A 354 29.56 -5.28 4.60
N LEU A 355 29.27 -4.64 5.73
CA LEU A 355 28.91 -3.23 5.80
C LEU A 355 30.13 -2.30 5.84
N LYS A 356 31.33 -2.82 6.16
CA LYS A 356 32.58 -2.04 6.21
C LYS A 356 33.09 -1.65 4.83
N LYS A 357 32.83 -2.48 3.81
CA LYS A 357 33.14 -2.12 2.42
C LYS A 357 32.22 -0.99 1.98
N GLY A 358 32.74 0.19 1.67
CA GLY A 358 31.92 1.29 1.13
C GLY A 358 31.09 0.84 -0.09
N ALA A 359 29.99 1.55 -0.40
CA ALA A 359 29.41 1.41 -1.73
C ALA A 359 30.46 1.89 -2.75
N PRO A 360 30.57 1.26 -3.94
CA PRO A 360 31.31 1.87 -5.04
C PRO A 360 30.84 3.33 -5.18
N ARG A 361 31.78 4.28 -5.32
CA ARG A 361 31.49 5.70 -5.57
C ARG A 361 30.93 5.90 -6.98
N GLU A 362 29.92 5.13 -7.37
CA GLU A 362 29.06 5.53 -8.48
C GLU A 362 28.07 6.53 -7.90
N GLY A 363 28.13 7.77 -8.39
CA GLY A 363 27.54 8.94 -7.77
C GLY A 363 26.13 8.73 -7.21
N ALA A 364 25.85 9.41 -6.10
CA ALA A 364 24.57 9.37 -5.37
C ALA A 364 23.32 9.50 -6.27
N ASN A 365 23.48 10.07 -7.47
CA ASN A 365 22.43 10.17 -8.46
C ASN A 365 22.13 8.85 -9.21
N LYS A 366 23.08 7.98 -9.56
CA LYS A 366 22.75 6.75 -10.31
C LYS A 366 22.09 5.66 -9.46
N SER A 367 22.26 5.70 -8.14
CA SER A 367 21.65 4.74 -7.22
C SER A 367 20.30 5.19 -6.61
N LEU A 368 19.87 6.40 -7.01
CA LEU A 368 18.54 7.01 -6.76
C LEU A 368 17.78 7.36 -8.06
N ILE A 369 18.30 7.00 -9.25
CA ILE A 369 17.64 7.11 -10.57
C ILE A 369 17.07 5.74 -11.03
#